data_AF-A0A661MZV9-F1
#
_entry.id   AF-A0A661MZV9-F1
#
_cell.length_a   1.000
_cell.length_b   1.000
_cell.length_c   1.000
_cell.angle_alpha   90.00
_cell.angle_beta   90.00
_cell.angle_gamma   90.00
#
_symmetry.space_group_name_H-M   'P 1'
#
loop_
_entity.id
_entity.type
_entity.pdbx_description
1 polymer ?
#
loop_
_entity_poly.entity_id
_entity_poly.type
_entity_poly.pdbx_seq_one_letter_code
_entity_poly.pdbx_strand_id
1 'polypeptide(L)'
;MFGAAALPGIAFAWAPLAVDQDPLVRMPGTQPGDGITLEGPRRCLNCHDGYDASVDPGFYWQGSMMAQAGRDPLYWSTVAVAAQDSIWAVGRPNATDICLRCHSPGGWTAGRSDPTNGSAFVGDDFDGVTCDGCHRLYDPFFEDSFAGTRESSDWLNYWDETNLSTTPSAAAAAVTRTADRLESGLVDYFDGTAFFDASFQPGAASYTEAGTAQLFYAADNAKRASFVDTSARHDVLYSRFTKSRYFCGTCHDISNPVL
;
A
#
# COMPACT_ATOMS: atom_id res chain seq x y z
N MET A 1 -27.59 -48.85 13.22
CA MET A 1 -26.26 -48.67 12.59
C MET A 1 -26.46 -47.77 11.38
N PHE A 2 -26.18 -46.48 11.49
CA PHE A 2 -26.14 -45.58 10.33
C PHE A 2 -24.75 -45.71 9.71
N GLY A 3 -24.67 -46.33 8.54
CA GLY A 3 -23.43 -46.42 7.78
C GLY A 3 -23.04 -45.04 7.28
N ALA A 4 -21.94 -44.50 7.76
CA ALA A 4 -21.34 -43.29 7.20
C ALA A 4 -20.87 -43.62 5.78
N ALA A 5 -21.62 -43.15 4.77
CA ALA A 5 -21.15 -43.15 3.40
C ALA A 5 -20.04 -42.09 3.28
N ALA A 6 -18.80 -42.55 3.15
CA ALA A 6 -17.69 -41.67 2.80
C ALA A 6 -17.92 -41.17 1.36
N LEU A 7 -18.33 -39.91 1.23
CA LEU A 7 -18.32 -39.23 -0.06
C LEU A 7 -16.86 -39.09 -0.50
N PRO A 8 -16.49 -39.50 -1.72
CA PRO A 8 -15.15 -39.23 -2.23
C PRO A 8 -14.99 -37.72 -2.39
N GLY A 9 -14.17 -37.11 -1.53
CA GLY A 9 -13.77 -35.73 -1.69
C GLY A 9 -12.87 -35.60 -2.91
N ILE A 10 -13.32 -34.85 -3.92
CA ILE A 10 -12.47 -34.46 -5.03
C ILE A 10 -11.54 -33.36 -4.52
N ALA A 11 -10.26 -33.67 -4.33
CA ALA A 11 -9.24 -32.66 -4.08
C ALA A 11 -8.74 -32.15 -5.43
N PHE A 12 -9.03 -30.89 -5.76
CA PHE A 12 -8.40 -30.22 -6.90
C PHE A 12 -6.96 -29.86 -6.49
N ALA A 13 -6.00 -30.58 -7.04
CA ALA A 13 -4.60 -30.18 -6.97
C ALA A 13 -4.39 -28.99 -7.93
N TRP A 14 -3.75 -27.94 -7.45
CA TRP A 14 -3.33 -26.79 -8.26
C TRP A 14 -1.81 -26.78 -8.37
N ALA A 15 -1.30 -26.20 -9.46
CA ALA A 15 0.14 -26.00 -9.63
C ALA A 15 0.54 -24.69 -8.95
N PRO A 16 1.42 -24.71 -7.93
CA PRO A 16 1.88 -23.48 -7.31
C PRO A 16 2.69 -22.65 -8.30
N LEU A 17 2.39 -21.36 -8.35
CA LEU A 17 3.19 -20.34 -9.01
C LEU A 17 3.54 -19.29 -7.96
N ALA A 18 4.82 -18.94 -7.89
CA ALA A 18 5.29 -17.89 -7.00
C ALA A 18 4.67 -16.55 -7.41
N VAL A 19 4.34 -15.72 -6.43
CA VAL A 19 3.63 -14.44 -6.62
C VAL A 19 4.38 -13.52 -7.59
N ASP A 20 5.69 -13.45 -7.45
CA ASP A 20 6.59 -12.62 -8.26
C ASP A 20 6.60 -13.04 -9.75
N GLN A 21 6.24 -14.29 -10.03
CA GLN A 21 6.13 -14.86 -11.38
C GLN A 21 4.69 -14.85 -11.93
N ASP A 22 3.69 -14.40 -11.16
CA ASP A 22 2.29 -14.41 -11.59
C ASP A 22 1.86 -13.08 -12.23
N PRO A 23 1.72 -13.01 -13.57
CA PRO A 23 1.33 -11.78 -14.26
C PRO A 23 -0.12 -11.35 -13.98
N LEU A 24 -0.96 -12.20 -13.38
CA LEU A 24 -2.35 -11.86 -13.04
C LEU A 24 -2.46 -10.98 -11.79
N VAL A 25 -1.42 -10.98 -10.94
CA VAL A 25 -1.42 -10.23 -9.67
C VAL A 25 -0.29 -9.21 -9.58
N ARG A 26 0.70 -9.26 -10.49
CA ARG A 26 1.69 -8.18 -10.61
C ARG A 26 1.05 -6.95 -11.26
N MET A 27 0.92 -5.89 -10.48
CA MET A 27 0.39 -4.59 -10.92
C MET A 27 1.46 -3.51 -10.74
N PRO A 28 1.37 -2.34 -11.41
CA PRO A 28 2.31 -1.24 -11.20
C PRO A 28 2.57 -0.88 -9.74
N GLY A 29 3.74 -0.28 -9.50
CA GLY A 29 4.22 0.10 -8.17
C GLY A 29 5.27 -0.85 -7.61
N THR A 30 5.56 -0.70 -6.32
CA THR A 30 6.51 -1.52 -5.56
C THR A 30 6.08 -2.99 -5.55
N GLN A 31 7.03 -3.87 -5.83
CA GLN A 31 6.89 -5.32 -5.83
C GLN A 31 7.68 -5.97 -4.69
N PRO A 32 7.34 -7.22 -4.30
CA PRO A 32 8.19 -7.99 -3.43
C PRO A 32 9.53 -8.23 -4.13
N GLY A 33 10.63 -7.95 -3.42
CA GLY A 33 11.98 -8.06 -3.96
C GLY A 33 12.64 -6.75 -4.40
N ASP A 34 11.88 -5.64 -4.45
CA ASP A 34 12.42 -4.29 -4.77
C ASP A 34 13.29 -3.70 -3.65
N GLY A 35 13.58 -4.47 -2.60
CA GLY A 35 14.41 -4.04 -1.46
C GLY A 35 13.68 -3.13 -0.46
N ILE A 36 12.39 -2.87 -0.67
CA ILE A 36 11.56 -2.10 0.27
C ILE A 36 11.18 -2.98 1.46
N THR A 37 11.62 -2.59 2.66
CA THR A 37 11.19 -3.19 3.92
C THR A 37 10.49 -2.14 4.76
N LEU A 38 9.23 -2.39 5.10
CA LEU A 38 8.46 -1.51 5.97
C LEU A 38 8.80 -1.75 7.44
N GLU A 39 8.90 -0.67 8.20
CA GLU A 39 9.16 -0.70 9.63
C GLU A 39 7.90 -1.14 10.39
N GLY A 40 8.11 -2.00 11.40
CA GLY A 40 7.08 -2.38 12.34
C GLY A 40 6.61 -1.20 13.21
N PRO A 41 5.35 -1.19 13.67
CA PRO A 41 4.75 -0.03 14.35
C PRO A 41 5.47 0.34 15.65
N ARG A 42 6.12 -0.62 16.33
CA ARG A 42 6.91 -0.35 17.55
C ARG A 42 8.00 0.70 17.35
N ARG A 43 8.53 0.86 16.13
CA ARG A 43 9.53 1.88 15.79
C ARG A 43 8.96 3.30 15.82
N CYS A 44 7.65 3.43 15.70
CA CYS A 44 6.93 4.71 15.78
C CYS A 44 6.33 4.91 17.17
N LEU A 45 5.74 3.86 17.75
CA LEU A 45 5.03 3.91 19.03
C LEU A 45 5.93 4.26 20.22
N ASN A 46 7.26 4.10 20.11
CA ASN A 46 8.17 4.53 21.18
C ASN A 46 8.19 6.07 21.38
N CYS A 47 7.62 6.84 20.45
CA CYS A 47 7.49 8.31 20.55
C CYS A 47 6.07 8.81 20.20
N HIS A 48 5.31 8.08 19.38
CA HIS A 48 3.97 8.45 18.92
C HIS A 48 2.84 7.74 19.66
N ASP A 49 3.10 7.27 20.89
CA ASP A 49 2.12 6.63 21.76
C ASP A 49 2.39 6.92 23.24
N GLY A 50 1.35 6.93 24.05
CA GLY A 50 1.41 7.03 25.51
C GLY A 50 1.74 8.42 26.08
N TYR A 51 1.63 9.50 25.29
CA TYR A 51 1.85 10.87 25.77
C TYR A 51 0.53 11.64 26.02
N ASP A 52 -0.49 11.44 25.20
CA ASP A 52 -1.84 11.99 25.35
C ASP A 52 -2.88 11.19 24.52
N ALA A 53 -3.68 10.36 25.18
CA ALA A 53 -4.67 9.51 24.51
C ALA A 53 -5.75 10.27 23.69
N SER A 54 -5.86 11.59 23.82
CA SER A 54 -6.76 12.42 23.00
C SER A 54 -6.19 12.80 21.63
N VAL A 55 -4.88 12.62 21.42
CA VAL A 55 -4.19 13.01 20.18
C VAL A 55 -3.12 12.02 19.74
N ASP A 56 -2.80 10.99 20.54
CA ASP A 56 -1.79 9.99 20.24
C ASP A 56 -2.15 9.16 19.00
N PRO A 57 -1.35 9.25 17.91
CA PRO A 57 -1.60 8.45 16.71
C PRO A 57 -1.59 6.95 17.00
N GLY A 58 -0.73 6.49 17.92
CA GLY A 58 -0.64 5.11 18.34
C GLY A 58 -1.95 4.58 18.93
N PHE A 59 -2.56 5.33 19.86
CA PHE A 59 -3.83 4.97 20.48
C PHE A 59 -4.96 4.80 19.46
N TYR A 60 -5.11 5.76 18.53
CA TYR A 60 -6.16 5.69 17.52
C TYR A 60 -5.92 4.61 16.47
N TRP A 61 -4.67 4.42 16.04
CA TRP A 61 -4.33 3.40 15.08
C TRP A 61 -4.60 2.00 15.63
N GLN A 62 -4.15 1.68 16.86
CA GLN A 62 -4.29 0.35 17.48
C GLN A 62 -5.75 -0.13 17.54
N GLY A 63 -6.70 0.77 17.78
CA GLY A 63 -8.13 0.48 17.82
C GLY A 63 -8.85 0.49 16.46
N SER A 64 -8.16 0.88 15.38
CA SER A 64 -8.75 1.03 14.05
C SER A 64 -8.75 -0.28 13.26
N MET A 65 -9.56 -0.33 12.20
CA MET A 65 -9.55 -1.46 11.26
C MET A 65 -8.21 -1.61 10.54
N MET A 66 -7.41 -0.56 10.41
CA MET A 66 -6.08 -0.63 9.79
C MET A 66 -5.13 -1.51 10.62
N ALA A 67 -5.06 -1.32 11.94
CA ALA A 67 -4.23 -2.14 12.84
C ALA A 67 -4.73 -3.57 13.01
N GLN A 68 -6.01 -3.81 12.70
CA GLN A 68 -6.63 -5.15 12.80
C GLN A 68 -6.73 -5.85 11.44
N ALA A 69 -6.30 -5.21 10.35
CA ALA A 69 -6.50 -5.71 8.98
C ALA A 69 -5.90 -7.10 8.75
N GLY A 70 -4.78 -7.43 9.40
CA GLY A 70 -4.15 -8.77 9.33
C GLY A 70 -4.59 -9.75 10.43
N ARG A 71 -5.42 -9.33 11.39
CA ARG A 71 -5.84 -10.14 12.55
C ARG A 71 -7.31 -10.52 12.55
N ASP A 72 -8.12 -9.86 11.73
CA ASP A 72 -9.55 -10.09 11.69
C ASP A 72 -9.88 -11.54 11.24
N PRO A 73 -10.55 -12.36 12.08
CA PRO A 73 -10.92 -13.72 11.71
C PRO A 73 -11.95 -13.78 10.56
N LEU A 74 -12.76 -12.74 10.38
CA LEU A 74 -13.67 -12.64 9.23
C LEU A 74 -12.88 -12.45 7.95
N TYR A 75 -11.82 -11.63 7.97
CA TYR A 75 -10.90 -11.47 6.85
C TYR A 75 -10.24 -12.81 6.46
N TRP A 76 -9.70 -13.56 7.42
CA TRP A 76 -9.08 -14.85 7.07
C TRP A 76 -10.08 -15.87 6.50
N SER A 77 -11.34 -15.78 6.91
CA SER A 77 -12.42 -16.60 6.32
C SER A 77 -12.71 -16.20 4.88
N THR A 78 -12.71 -14.90 4.55
CA THR A 78 -12.91 -14.43 3.16
C THR A 78 -11.72 -14.72 2.28
N VAL A 79 -10.49 -14.64 2.80
CA VAL A 79 -9.27 -15.07 2.08
C VAL A 79 -9.37 -16.55 1.70
N ALA A 80 -9.85 -17.42 2.60
CA ALA A 80 -10.03 -18.83 2.30
C ALA A 80 -11.06 -19.08 1.18
N VAL A 81 -12.17 -18.31 1.15
CA VAL A 81 -13.16 -18.38 0.07
C VAL A 81 -12.57 -17.86 -1.24
N ALA A 82 -11.87 -16.72 -1.22
CA ALA A 82 -11.20 -16.17 -2.40
C ALA A 82 -10.16 -17.13 -3.00
N ALA A 83 -9.44 -17.90 -2.16
CA ALA A 83 -8.56 -18.96 -2.60
C ALA A 83 -9.32 -20.05 -3.36
N GLN A 84 -10.45 -20.51 -2.84
CA GLN A 84 -11.27 -21.55 -3.48
C GLN A 84 -11.84 -21.07 -4.81
N ASP A 85 -12.35 -19.83 -4.84
CA ASP A 85 -12.94 -19.24 -6.03
C ASP A 85 -11.90 -19.04 -7.15
N SER A 86 -10.71 -18.55 -6.81
CA SER A 86 -9.62 -18.39 -7.79
C SER A 86 -9.02 -19.71 -8.24
N ILE A 87 -8.93 -20.72 -7.38
CA ILE A 87 -8.57 -22.09 -7.81
C ILE A 87 -9.57 -22.60 -8.85
N TRP A 88 -10.87 -22.39 -8.61
CA TRP A 88 -11.90 -22.79 -9.55
C TRP A 88 -11.83 -21.98 -10.87
N ALA A 89 -11.63 -20.67 -10.80
CA ALA A 89 -11.68 -19.78 -11.97
C ALA A 89 -10.41 -19.83 -12.83
N VAL A 90 -9.22 -19.83 -12.22
CA VAL A 90 -7.92 -19.66 -12.90
C VAL A 90 -6.90 -20.74 -12.54
N GLY A 91 -7.30 -21.78 -11.80
CA GLY A 91 -6.48 -22.95 -11.51
C GLY A 91 -5.45 -22.75 -10.40
N ARG A 92 -5.49 -21.64 -9.66
CA ARG A 92 -4.55 -21.26 -8.59
C ARG A 92 -5.17 -20.23 -7.62
N PRO A 93 -4.71 -20.15 -6.36
CA PRO A 93 -5.27 -19.27 -5.34
C PRO A 93 -4.70 -17.84 -5.42
N ASN A 94 -4.42 -17.30 -6.60
CA ASN A 94 -3.67 -16.04 -6.72
C ASN A 94 -4.44 -14.82 -6.23
N ALA A 95 -5.78 -14.86 -6.22
CA ALA A 95 -6.65 -13.85 -5.62
C ALA A 95 -6.22 -13.43 -4.22
N THR A 96 -5.72 -14.37 -3.42
CA THR A 96 -5.38 -14.09 -2.03
C THR A 96 -4.15 -13.22 -1.88
N ASP A 97 -3.22 -13.21 -2.85
CA ASP A 97 -2.07 -12.31 -2.79
C ASP A 97 -2.49 -10.84 -2.80
N ILE A 98 -3.52 -10.49 -3.58
CA ILE A 98 -4.12 -9.15 -3.59
C ILE A 98 -4.67 -8.80 -2.20
N CYS A 99 -5.33 -9.76 -1.52
CA CYS A 99 -5.82 -9.57 -0.15
C CYS A 99 -4.67 -9.28 0.82
N LEU A 100 -3.58 -10.05 0.72
CA LEU A 100 -2.40 -9.92 1.57
C LEU A 100 -1.67 -8.59 1.32
N ARG A 101 -1.64 -8.12 0.07
CA ARG A 101 -1.06 -6.82 -0.31
C ARG A 101 -1.70 -5.64 0.42
N CYS A 102 -3.04 -5.62 0.51
CA CYS A 102 -3.77 -4.55 1.21
C CYS A 102 -3.72 -4.72 2.74
N HIS A 103 -3.97 -5.93 3.23
CA HIS A 103 -4.21 -6.17 4.65
C HIS A 103 -2.94 -6.43 5.46
N SER A 104 -1.81 -6.68 4.80
CA SER A 104 -0.51 -6.84 5.46
C SER A 104 0.63 -6.35 4.55
N PRO A 105 0.67 -5.04 4.21
CA PRO A 105 1.63 -4.51 3.22
C PRO A 105 3.09 -4.80 3.57
N GLY A 106 3.45 -4.79 4.85
CA GLY A 106 4.82 -5.10 5.32
C GLY A 106 5.23 -6.55 5.07
N GLY A 107 4.30 -7.50 5.27
CA GLY A 107 4.53 -8.91 4.96
C GLY A 107 4.62 -9.15 3.46
N TRP A 108 3.73 -8.51 2.69
CA TRP A 108 3.71 -8.60 1.24
C TRP A 108 4.97 -8.03 0.59
N THR A 109 5.35 -6.78 0.90
CA THR A 109 6.56 -6.14 0.35
C THR A 109 7.85 -6.90 0.67
N ALA A 110 7.88 -7.58 1.82
CA ALA A 110 9.02 -8.40 2.22
C ALA A 110 8.98 -9.85 1.65
N GLY A 111 8.08 -10.14 0.71
CA GLY A 111 7.99 -11.43 0.03
C GLY A 111 7.40 -12.56 0.88
N ARG A 112 6.78 -12.25 2.02
CA ARG A 112 6.16 -13.24 2.92
C ARG A 112 4.69 -13.51 2.58
N SER A 113 4.17 -12.94 1.50
CA SER A 113 2.87 -13.33 0.95
C SER A 113 2.94 -14.61 0.10
N ASP A 114 4.11 -15.21 -0.08
CA ASP A 114 4.28 -16.52 -0.72
C ASP A 114 4.66 -17.58 0.35
N PRO A 115 3.84 -18.63 0.58
CA PRO A 115 2.57 -18.93 -0.09
C PRO A 115 1.44 -17.96 0.27
N THR A 116 0.50 -17.78 -0.65
CA THR A 116 -0.61 -16.79 -0.61
C THR A 116 -1.69 -17.09 0.43
N ASN A 117 -1.32 -17.69 1.55
CA ASN A 117 -2.21 -18.03 2.67
C ASN A 117 -1.74 -17.40 3.99
N GLY A 118 -0.72 -16.53 3.96
CA GLY A 118 -0.19 -15.85 5.14
C GLY A 118 0.63 -16.73 6.08
N SER A 119 0.87 -18.01 5.75
CA SER A 119 1.62 -18.92 6.65
C SER A 119 3.10 -18.55 6.81
N ALA A 120 3.65 -17.72 5.92
CA ALA A 120 5.00 -17.18 6.01
C ALA A 120 5.06 -15.84 6.77
N PHE A 121 3.93 -15.25 7.16
CA PHE A 121 3.89 -14.01 7.94
C PHE A 121 4.46 -14.20 9.34
N VAL A 122 5.10 -13.13 9.84
CA VAL A 122 5.75 -13.11 11.15
C VAL A 122 5.49 -11.79 11.87
N GLY A 123 5.44 -11.86 13.21
CA GLY A 123 5.46 -10.67 14.07
C GLY A 123 4.51 -9.55 13.61
N ASP A 124 5.10 -8.44 13.20
CA ASP A 124 4.42 -7.19 12.86
C ASP A 124 3.66 -7.26 11.51
N ASP A 125 3.80 -8.34 10.71
CA ASP A 125 2.97 -8.55 9.52
C ASP A 125 1.48 -8.64 9.89
N PHE A 126 1.18 -9.14 11.09
CA PHE A 126 -0.17 -9.21 11.62
C PHE A 126 -0.65 -7.88 12.22
N ASP A 127 0.19 -6.84 12.31
CA ASP A 127 -0.26 -5.50 12.72
C ASP A 127 -1.03 -4.75 11.60
N GLY A 128 -1.26 -5.40 10.46
CA GLY A 128 -2.13 -4.88 9.41
C GLY A 128 -1.47 -3.77 8.59
N VAL A 129 -2.23 -2.69 8.33
CA VAL A 129 -1.73 -1.48 7.68
C VAL A 129 -1.04 -0.61 8.74
N THR A 130 0.30 -0.67 8.77
CA THR A 130 1.12 0.02 9.77
C THR A 130 1.37 1.49 9.43
N CYS A 131 1.90 2.26 10.39
CA CYS A 131 2.27 3.66 10.18
C CYS A 131 3.19 3.83 8.96
N ASP A 132 4.20 2.97 8.83
CA ASP A 132 5.15 3.05 7.73
C ASP A 132 4.50 2.72 6.38
N GLY A 133 3.55 1.78 6.37
CA GLY A 133 2.79 1.42 5.19
C GLY A 133 1.89 2.54 4.64
N CYS A 134 1.52 3.54 5.44
CA CYS A 134 0.83 4.73 4.95
C CYS A 134 1.81 5.88 4.68
N HIS A 135 2.75 6.10 5.61
CA HIS A 135 3.66 7.24 5.58
C HIS A 135 4.88 7.07 4.66
N ARG A 136 5.04 5.94 3.96
CA ARG A 136 6.02 5.81 2.86
C ARG A 136 5.40 5.79 1.46
N LEU A 137 4.08 5.86 1.35
CA LEU A 137 3.42 5.94 0.05
C LEU A 137 3.69 7.30 -0.60
N TYR A 138 4.00 7.29 -1.89
CA TYR A 138 4.07 8.47 -2.74
C TYR A 138 3.07 8.38 -3.90
N ASP A 139 2.65 9.53 -4.42
CA ASP A 139 1.65 9.60 -5.48
C ASP A 139 2.28 9.25 -6.82
N PRO A 140 1.85 8.23 -7.57
CA PRO A 140 2.38 7.98 -8.91
C PRO A 140 2.04 9.08 -9.93
N PHE A 141 1.22 10.07 -9.57
CA PHE A 141 0.95 11.28 -10.36
C PHE A 141 1.47 12.54 -9.66
N PHE A 142 2.56 12.42 -8.89
CA PHE A 142 3.13 13.53 -8.11
C PHE A 142 3.41 14.79 -8.95
N GLU A 143 3.75 14.64 -10.24
CA GLU A 143 3.94 15.76 -11.17
C GLU A 143 2.64 16.54 -11.43
N ASP A 144 1.54 15.83 -11.70
CA ASP A 144 0.23 16.44 -11.95
C ASP A 144 -0.38 17.04 -10.68
N SER A 145 -0.24 16.33 -9.56
CA SER A 145 -0.62 16.83 -8.25
C SER A 145 0.21 18.08 -7.90
N PHE A 146 1.51 18.10 -8.23
CA PHE A 146 2.35 19.27 -8.08
C PHE A 146 1.87 20.47 -8.91
N ALA A 147 1.59 20.24 -10.20
CA ALA A 147 1.10 21.25 -11.13
C ALA A 147 -0.35 21.71 -10.82
N GLY A 148 -1.08 20.96 -10.01
CA GLY A 148 -2.49 21.20 -9.70
C GLY A 148 -3.43 20.86 -10.86
N THR A 149 -2.96 20.06 -11.81
CA THR A 149 -3.78 19.48 -12.90
C THR A 149 -4.54 18.25 -12.41
N ARG A 150 -4.04 17.59 -11.35
CA ARG A 150 -4.75 16.55 -10.61
C ARG A 150 -5.26 17.11 -9.29
N GLU A 151 -6.55 16.87 -9.03
CA GLU A 151 -7.35 17.42 -7.93
C GLU A 151 -7.53 18.94 -7.94
N SER A 152 -6.51 19.73 -7.61
CA SER A 152 -6.64 21.19 -7.54
C SER A 152 -5.32 21.93 -7.42
N SER A 153 -5.29 23.17 -7.93
CA SER A 153 -4.27 24.18 -7.64
C SER A 153 -4.68 25.16 -6.53
N ASP A 154 -5.87 24.97 -5.92
CA ASP A 154 -6.37 25.78 -4.81
C ASP A 154 -5.73 25.35 -3.48
N TRP A 155 -4.60 25.98 -3.16
CA TRP A 155 -3.87 25.74 -1.92
C TRP A 155 -4.71 26.09 -0.68
N LEU A 156 -5.44 27.20 -0.70
CA LEU A 156 -6.08 27.72 0.49
C LEU A 156 -7.31 26.90 0.88
N ASN A 157 -8.22 26.61 -0.06
CA ASN A 157 -9.49 25.99 0.31
C ASN A 157 -9.46 24.47 0.11
N TYR A 158 -8.95 23.98 -1.01
CA TYR A 158 -8.96 22.55 -1.30
C TYR A 158 -7.92 21.81 -0.48
N TRP A 159 -6.69 22.34 -0.46
CA TRP A 159 -5.59 21.76 0.32
C TRP A 159 -5.52 22.28 1.75
N ASP A 160 -6.40 23.19 2.19
CA ASP A 160 -6.38 23.78 3.54
C ASP A 160 -5.00 24.31 3.95
N GLU A 161 -4.35 25.05 3.05
CA GLU A 161 -2.97 25.51 3.20
C GLU A 161 -2.82 26.98 2.86
N THR A 162 -2.50 27.75 3.89
CA THR A 162 -2.36 29.20 3.75
C THR A 162 -1.08 29.61 3.04
N ASN A 163 -0.01 28.79 3.09
CA ASN A 163 1.35 29.17 2.69
C ASN A 163 1.91 30.41 3.42
N LEU A 164 1.30 30.80 4.55
CA LEU A 164 1.66 32.01 5.31
C LEU A 164 2.59 31.73 6.50
N SER A 165 2.97 30.47 6.73
CA SER A 165 3.90 30.10 7.80
C SER A 165 5.36 30.36 7.39
N THR A 166 6.29 30.24 8.35
CA THR A 166 7.73 30.25 8.06
C THR A 166 8.21 29.01 7.28
N THR A 167 7.33 28.02 7.09
CA THR A 167 7.58 26.77 6.36
C THR A 167 6.48 26.60 5.30
N PRO A 168 6.51 27.32 4.18
CA PRO A 168 5.42 27.30 3.21
C PRO A 168 5.26 25.91 2.57
N SER A 169 4.03 25.40 2.54
CA SER A 169 3.68 24.11 1.92
C SER A 169 4.11 24.00 0.47
N ALA A 170 4.07 25.08 -0.31
CA ALA A 170 4.51 25.09 -1.70
C ALA A 170 6.02 24.79 -1.84
N ALA A 171 6.85 25.33 -0.94
CA ALA A 171 8.29 25.06 -0.95
C ALA A 171 8.56 23.61 -0.51
N ALA A 172 7.87 23.12 0.51
CA ALA A 172 7.99 21.74 0.96
C ALA A 172 7.49 20.73 -0.09
N ALA A 173 6.42 21.05 -0.83
CA ALA A 173 5.93 20.24 -1.94
C ALA A 173 6.98 20.11 -3.05
N ALA A 174 7.78 21.15 -3.29
CA ALA A 174 8.86 21.08 -4.29
C ALA A 174 10.00 20.15 -3.85
N VAL A 175 10.28 20.10 -2.54
CA VAL A 175 11.22 19.13 -1.96
C VAL A 175 10.70 17.70 -2.14
N THR A 176 9.44 17.45 -1.76
CA THR A 176 8.82 16.13 -1.92
C THR A 176 8.76 15.68 -3.37
N ARG A 177 8.39 16.56 -4.31
CA ARG A 177 8.42 16.26 -5.75
C ARG A 177 9.82 15.84 -6.21
N THR A 178 10.86 16.47 -5.70
CA THR A 178 12.24 16.10 -6.04
C THR A 178 12.59 14.71 -5.53
N ALA A 179 12.14 14.34 -4.32
CA ALA A 179 12.28 12.98 -3.81
C ALA A 179 11.50 11.98 -4.67
N ASP A 180 10.25 12.30 -5.04
CA ASP A 180 9.39 11.40 -5.84
C ASP A 180 9.93 11.13 -7.25
N ARG A 181 10.64 12.09 -7.84
CA ARG A 181 11.39 11.89 -9.10
C ARG A 181 12.54 10.90 -8.98
N LEU A 182 13.15 10.78 -7.80
CA LEU A 182 14.18 9.77 -7.56
C LEU A 182 13.53 8.40 -7.40
N GLU A 183 12.43 8.32 -6.65
CA GLU A 183 11.66 7.09 -6.43
C GLU A 183 11.06 6.55 -7.74
N SER A 184 10.57 7.41 -8.63
CA SER A 184 10.00 7.02 -9.91
C SER A 184 10.99 6.30 -10.83
N GLY A 185 12.29 6.53 -10.66
CA GLY A 185 13.35 5.82 -11.40
C GLY A 185 13.56 4.37 -10.96
N LEU A 186 12.89 3.92 -9.90
CA LEU A 186 13.03 2.56 -9.34
C LEU A 186 11.86 1.64 -9.68
N VAL A 187 10.84 2.13 -10.41
CA VAL A 187 9.62 1.38 -10.71
C VAL A 187 9.60 0.92 -12.16
N ASP A 188 9.49 -0.39 -12.35
CA ASP A 188 9.41 -1.03 -13.64
C ASP A 188 8.07 -1.76 -13.85
N TYR A 189 7.67 -1.91 -15.12
CA TYR A 189 6.64 -2.86 -15.53
C TYR A 189 7.13 -4.31 -15.35
N PHE A 190 6.21 -5.28 -15.50
CA PHE A 190 6.53 -6.72 -15.42
C PHE A 190 7.68 -7.13 -16.36
N ASP A 191 7.77 -6.49 -17.53
CA ASP A 191 8.80 -6.78 -18.54
C ASP A 191 10.16 -6.10 -18.28
N GLY A 192 10.30 -5.37 -17.17
CA GLY A 192 11.51 -4.65 -16.78
C GLY A 192 11.71 -3.31 -17.50
N THR A 193 10.71 -2.81 -18.23
CA THR A 193 10.74 -1.45 -18.78
C THR A 193 10.28 -0.43 -17.74
N ALA A 194 10.84 0.79 -17.79
CA ALA A 194 10.51 1.84 -16.84
C ALA A 194 9.01 2.18 -16.85
N PHE A 195 8.41 2.26 -15.67
CA PHE A 195 6.99 2.63 -15.53
C PHE A 195 6.75 4.11 -15.88
N PHE A 196 7.67 4.97 -15.46
CA PHE A 196 7.61 6.42 -15.68
C PHE A 196 8.37 6.85 -16.93
N ASP A 197 7.85 7.86 -17.62
CA ASP A 197 8.49 8.47 -18.78
C ASP A 197 9.57 9.50 -18.41
N ALA A 198 10.21 10.10 -19.41
CA ALA A 198 11.24 11.13 -19.22
C ALA A 198 10.74 12.42 -18.55
N SER A 199 9.41 12.61 -18.45
CA SER A 199 8.77 13.72 -17.74
C SER A 199 8.30 13.33 -16.35
N PHE A 200 8.66 12.12 -15.88
CA PHE A 200 8.25 11.55 -14.59
C PHE A 200 6.74 11.33 -14.46
N GLN A 201 6.07 11.05 -15.57
CA GLN A 201 4.65 10.70 -15.62
C GLN A 201 4.50 9.20 -15.88
N PRO A 202 3.42 8.53 -15.42
CA PRO A 202 3.10 7.17 -15.84
C PRO A 202 3.11 7.06 -17.37
N GLY A 203 3.92 6.15 -17.92
CA GLY A 203 4.19 6.09 -19.36
C GLY A 203 2.98 5.66 -20.21
N ALA A 204 2.01 4.96 -19.62
CA ALA A 204 0.79 4.57 -20.30
C ALA A 204 -0.30 5.64 -20.12
N ALA A 205 -0.72 6.27 -21.22
CA ALA A 205 -1.78 7.30 -21.20
C ALA A 205 -3.14 6.79 -20.65
N SER A 206 -3.37 5.47 -20.66
CA SER A 206 -4.56 4.84 -20.08
C SER A 206 -4.47 4.63 -18.58
N TYR A 207 -3.30 4.85 -17.96
CA TYR A 207 -3.12 4.74 -16.53
C TYR A 207 -3.56 6.04 -15.85
N THR A 208 -4.75 6.03 -15.25
CA THR A 208 -5.39 7.23 -14.68
C THR A 208 -5.48 7.21 -13.16
N GLU A 209 -5.33 6.05 -12.54
CA GLU A 209 -5.34 5.88 -11.09
C GLU A 209 -4.57 4.64 -10.65
N ALA A 210 -4.13 4.66 -9.40
CA ALA A 210 -3.38 3.58 -8.76
C ALA A 210 -4.28 2.88 -7.74
N GLY A 211 -5.35 2.22 -8.21
CA GLY A 211 -6.26 1.41 -7.39
C GLY A 211 -5.76 -0.02 -7.17
N THR A 212 -6.57 -0.85 -6.52
CA THR A 212 -6.32 -2.29 -6.28
C THR A 212 -4.94 -2.58 -5.66
N ALA A 213 -4.54 -1.77 -4.68
CA ALA A 213 -3.24 -1.80 -4.01
C ALA A 213 -2.04 -1.77 -4.94
N GLN A 214 -2.10 -0.93 -5.97
CA GLN A 214 -0.88 -0.47 -6.65
C GLN A 214 -0.13 0.49 -5.71
N LEU A 215 0.65 -0.10 -4.81
CA LEU A 215 1.37 0.60 -3.74
C LEU A 215 2.71 1.11 -4.28
N PHE A 216 2.94 2.43 -4.19
CA PHE A 216 4.20 3.07 -4.57
C PHE A 216 4.90 3.51 -3.28
N TYR A 217 5.82 2.67 -2.78
CA TYR A 217 6.59 2.94 -1.59
C TYR A 217 7.93 3.60 -1.92
N ALA A 218 8.23 4.68 -1.22
CA ALA A 218 9.54 5.32 -1.30
C ALA A 218 10.63 4.42 -0.70
N ALA A 219 11.77 4.30 -1.37
CA ALA A 219 12.96 3.61 -0.90
C ALA A 219 13.64 4.33 0.27
N ASP A 220 13.52 5.66 0.34
CA ASP A 220 13.91 6.40 1.54
C ASP A 220 13.04 6.05 2.76
N ASN A 221 13.49 6.48 3.94
CA ASN A 221 12.74 6.30 5.20
C ASN A 221 12.02 7.58 5.66
N ALA A 222 11.99 8.63 4.83
CA ALA A 222 11.36 9.89 5.18
C ALA A 222 9.85 9.70 5.25
N LYS A 223 9.23 10.13 6.36
CA LYS A 223 7.78 9.94 6.55
C LYS A 223 7.01 11.06 5.84
N ARG A 224 6.06 10.66 5.02
CA ARG A 224 5.23 11.51 4.17
C ARG A 224 3.91 11.81 4.87
N ALA A 225 3.58 13.08 5.05
CA ALA A 225 2.36 13.49 5.76
C ALA A 225 1.82 14.84 5.31
N SER A 226 0.60 15.15 5.74
CA SER A 226 -0.19 16.30 5.31
C SER A 226 0.25 17.66 5.87
N PHE A 227 1.17 17.69 6.85
CA PHE A 227 1.54 18.90 7.59
C PHE A 227 3.02 19.24 7.40
N VAL A 228 3.26 20.47 6.95
CA VAL A 228 4.59 20.99 6.61
C VAL A 228 5.42 21.42 7.84
N ASP A 229 4.76 21.72 8.95
CA ASP A 229 5.35 22.23 10.20
C ASP A 229 5.53 21.14 11.26
N THR A 230 5.54 19.88 10.85
CA THR A 230 5.75 18.74 11.74
C THR A 230 7.14 18.77 12.36
N SER A 231 7.21 18.78 13.70
CA SER A 231 8.47 18.62 14.44
C SER A 231 8.71 17.13 14.75
N ALA A 232 9.48 16.44 13.90
CA ALA A 232 9.83 15.04 14.08
C ALA A 232 11.31 14.82 14.41
N ARG A 233 11.63 13.64 14.97
CA ARG A 233 13.02 13.19 15.23
C ARG A 233 13.62 12.39 14.06
N HIS A 234 12.91 12.32 12.95
CA HIS A 234 13.28 11.64 11.72
C HIS A 234 12.93 12.55 10.54
N ASP A 235 13.44 12.22 9.36
CA ASP A 235 13.14 12.97 8.15
C ASP A 235 11.65 12.91 7.83
N VAL A 236 11.12 14.03 7.34
CA VAL A 236 9.72 14.18 6.95
C VAL A 236 9.62 14.86 5.60
N LEU A 237 8.64 14.44 4.82
CA LEU A 237 8.28 15.04 3.55
C LEU A 237 6.81 15.45 3.60
N TYR A 238 6.54 16.68 3.21
CA TYR A 238 5.16 17.14 3.09
C TYR A 238 4.52 16.50 1.84
N SER A 239 3.41 15.78 2.00
CA SER A 239 2.76 15.04 0.93
C SER A 239 1.27 15.32 0.88
N ARG A 240 0.83 15.96 -0.20
CA ARG A 240 -0.59 16.13 -0.55
C ARG A 240 -1.28 14.81 -0.83
N PHE A 241 -0.53 13.77 -1.20
CA PHE A 241 -1.10 12.46 -1.45
C PHE A 241 -1.88 11.96 -0.23
N THR A 242 -1.36 12.15 0.98
CA THR A 242 -2.06 11.74 2.21
C THR A 242 -3.39 12.46 2.48
N LYS A 243 -3.68 13.57 1.78
CA LYS A 243 -4.97 14.30 1.80
C LYS A 243 -5.83 14.02 0.57
N SER A 244 -5.26 13.37 -0.44
CA SER A 244 -5.85 13.11 -1.74
C SER A 244 -6.91 12.02 -1.65
N ARG A 245 -7.97 12.13 -2.46
CA ARG A 245 -8.91 11.01 -2.64
C ARG A 245 -8.22 9.79 -3.27
N TYR A 246 -7.18 10.01 -4.07
CA TYR A 246 -6.47 8.94 -4.77
C TYR A 246 -5.63 8.07 -3.82
N PHE A 247 -5.23 8.61 -2.66
CA PHE A 247 -4.59 7.82 -1.61
C PHE A 247 -5.56 6.81 -1.01
N CYS A 248 -6.79 7.22 -0.72
CA CYS A 248 -7.85 6.30 -0.29
C CYS A 248 -8.15 5.27 -1.39
N GLY A 249 -8.18 5.71 -2.65
CA GLY A 249 -8.37 4.85 -3.82
C GLY A 249 -7.33 3.74 -3.93
N THR A 250 -6.09 3.97 -3.49
CA THR A 250 -5.05 2.92 -3.51
C THR A 250 -5.48 1.63 -2.81
N CYS A 251 -6.22 1.72 -1.71
CA CYS A 251 -6.70 0.55 -1.00
C CYS A 251 -8.19 0.26 -1.21
N HIS A 252 -9.01 1.27 -1.52
CA HIS A 252 -10.47 1.17 -1.52
C HIS A 252 -11.13 1.27 -2.90
N ASP A 253 -10.37 1.52 -3.96
CA ASP A 253 -10.82 1.39 -5.34
C ASP A 253 -10.39 0.03 -5.89
N ILE A 254 -11.28 -0.96 -5.77
CA ILE A 254 -11.00 -2.36 -6.11
C ILE A 254 -11.65 -2.66 -7.46
N SER A 255 -10.83 -2.73 -8.51
CA SER A 255 -11.29 -2.75 -9.91
C SER A 255 -10.54 -3.75 -10.80
N ASN A 256 -9.98 -4.82 -10.22
CA ASN A 256 -9.31 -5.89 -10.97
C ASN A 256 -10.21 -7.14 -11.10
N PRO A 257 -10.94 -7.32 -12.24
CA PRO A 257 -11.90 -8.40 -12.48
C PRO A 257 -11.34 -9.59 -13.29
N VAL A 258 -10.04 -9.88 -13.16
CA VAL A 258 -9.50 -11.24 -13.46
C VAL A 258 -8.70 -11.75 -12.25
N LEU A 259 -8.82 -11.08 -11.09
CA LEU A 259 -9.92 -11.32 -10.16
C LEU A 259 -11.33 -10.82 -10.47
#